data_AF-A0A2N2IWI2-F1
#
_entry.id   AF-A0A2N2IWI2-F1
#
_cell.length_a   1.000
_cell.length_b   1.000
_cell.length_c   1.000
_cell.angle_alpha   90.00
_cell.angle_beta   90.00
_cell.angle_gamma   90.00
#
_symmetry.space_group_name_H-M   'P 1'
#
loop_
_entity.id
_entity.type
_entity.pdbx_description
1 polymer ?
#
loop_
_entity_poly.entity_id
_entity_poly.type
_entity_poly.pdbx_seq_one_letter_code
_entity_poly.pdbx_strand_id
1 'polypeptide(L)'
;MLSKLAENPALKALGVEMLTLAILEIKPIPEIARALEAESREALLRQADQAIYDRRNAAVEQERRIKENELNTEIAVEEKKRQIRETKVEADLAVETKQQQIREAQLSGQIRLEDERKRLVAAQADNARAQADAQSYAIEASLRPLSQIDPSLLEVLAVQSAEPRLMVSMALKEIARNASKIGQLNISPDLLEALMREPAASGR
;
A
#
# COMPACT_ATOMS: atom_id res chain seq x y z
N MET A 1 -71.00 -77.84 -28.26
CA MET A 1 -70.22 -79.00 -28.75
C MET A 1 -70.46 -80.25 -27.90
N LEU A 2 -70.43 -80.16 -26.57
CA LEU A 2 -70.70 -81.28 -25.65
C LEU A 2 -72.03 -82.03 -25.92
N SER A 3 -73.14 -81.28 -26.09
CA SER A 3 -74.46 -81.86 -26.37
C SER A 3 -74.53 -82.64 -27.70
N LYS A 4 -73.87 -82.14 -28.75
CA LYS A 4 -73.85 -82.80 -30.07
C LYS A 4 -73.03 -84.09 -30.09
N LEU A 5 -72.00 -84.20 -29.26
CA LEU A 5 -71.20 -85.42 -29.17
C LEU A 5 -71.91 -86.49 -28.32
N ALA A 6 -72.59 -86.10 -27.23
CA ALA A 6 -73.39 -87.00 -26.40
C ALA A 6 -74.60 -87.61 -27.14
N GLU A 7 -75.13 -86.90 -28.14
CA GLU A 7 -76.23 -87.37 -28.99
C GLU A 7 -75.80 -88.18 -30.21
N ASN A 8 -74.49 -88.43 -30.39
CA ASN A 8 -74.00 -89.13 -31.57
C ASN A 8 -74.51 -90.58 -31.61
N PRO A 9 -75.26 -90.98 -32.66
CA PRO A 9 -75.88 -92.30 -32.74
C PRO A 9 -74.87 -93.46 -32.69
N ALA A 10 -73.61 -93.24 -33.06
CA ALA A 10 -72.55 -94.25 -32.96
C ALA A 10 -72.21 -94.63 -31.51
N LEU A 11 -72.25 -93.68 -30.57
CA LEU A 11 -71.95 -93.93 -29.16
C LEU A 11 -73.13 -94.62 -28.45
N LYS A 12 -74.36 -94.23 -28.80
CA LYS A 12 -75.59 -94.88 -28.29
C LYS A 12 -75.72 -96.34 -28.76
N ALA A 13 -75.33 -96.64 -30.01
CA ALA A 13 -75.33 -98.01 -30.52
C ALA A 13 -74.31 -98.93 -29.83
N LEU A 14 -73.21 -98.37 -29.31
CA LEU A 14 -72.16 -99.09 -28.59
C LEU A 14 -72.40 -99.15 -27.06
N GLY A 15 -73.45 -98.49 -26.54
CA GLY A 15 -73.80 -98.52 -25.11
C GLY A 15 -72.86 -97.75 -24.18
N VAL A 16 -72.09 -96.79 -24.69
CA VAL A 16 -71.08 -96.03 -23.93
C VAL A 16 -71.63 -94.66 -23.54
N GLU A 17 -71.52 -94.28 -22.26
CA GLU A 17 -71.91 -92.98 -21.73
C GLU A 17 -70.68 -92.09 -21.46
N MET A 18 -70.75 -90.82 -21.88
CA MET A 18 -69.66 -89.86 -21.71
C MET A 18 -69.79 -89.13 -20.38
N LEU A 19 -68.80 -89.26 -19.50
CA LEU A 19 -68.80 -88.62 -18.17
C LEU A 19 -68.13 -87.24 -18.17
N THR A 20 -67.00 -87.08 -18.85
CA THR A 20 -66.21 -85.83 -18.87
C THR A 20 -65.42 -85.71 -20.16
N LEU A 21 -65.30 -84.48 -20.68
CA LEU A 21 -64.49 -84.14 -21.84
C LEU A 21 -63.41 -83.15 -21.42
N ALA A 22 -62.15 -83.50 -21.61
CA ALA A 22 -61.01 -82.59 -21.41
C ALA A 22 -60.32 -82.35 -22.75
N ILE A 23 -60.20 -81.08 -23.14
CA ILE A 23 -59.43 -80.69 -24.33
C ILE A 23 -57.98 -80.55 -23.87
N LEU A 24 -57.14 -81.50 -24.27
CA LEU A 24 -55.73 -81.53 -23.85
C LEU A 24 -54.89 -80.45 -24.53
N GLU A 25 -55.20 -80.13 -25.78
CA GLU A 25 -54.41 -79.20 -26.57
C GLU A 25 -55.25 -78.60 -27.70
N ILE A 26 -55.15 -77.28 -27.90
CA ILE A 26 -55.72 -76.60 -29.06
C ILE A 26 -54.54 -76.04 -29.84
N LYS A 27 -54.19 -76.69 -30.95
CA LYS A 27 -53.14 -76.23 -31.85
C LYS A 27 -53.75 -75.44 -33.01
N PRO A 28 -53.29 -74.21 -33.27
CA PRO A 28 -53.67 -73.51 -34.50
C PRO A 28 -53.14 -74.27 -35.71
N ILE A 29 -53.87 -74.17 -36.82
CA ILE A 29 -53.39 -74.64 -38.13
C ILE A 29 -52.13 -73.81 -38.48
N PRO A 30 -51.09 -74.38 -39.11
CA PRO A 30 -49.79 -73.71 -39.31
C PRO A 30 -49.86 -72.30 -39.93
N GLU A 31 -50.84 -72.02 -40.79
CA GLU A 31 -51.05 -70.69 -41.37
C GLU A 31 -51.54 -69.65 -40.34
N ILE A 32 -52.45 -70.06 -39.44
CA ILE A 32 -52.98 -69.21 -38.36
C ILE A 32 -51.92 -69.00 -37.27
N ALA A 33 -51.11 -70.02 -36.96
CA ALA A 33 -49.99 -69.89 -36.03
C ALA A 33 -48.97 -68.83 -36.52
N ARG A 34 -48.59 -68.88 -37.81
CA ARG A 34 -47.70 -67.88 -38.42
C ARG A 34 -48.30 -66.47 -38.41
N ALA A 35 -49.61 -66.35 -38.64
CA ALA A 35 -50.30 -65.06 -38.62
C ALA A 35 -50.30 -64.43 -37.21
N LEU A 36 -50.57 -65.23 -36.17
CA LEU A 36 -50.50 -64.79 -34.76
C LEU A 36 -49.08 -64.45 -34.32
N GLU A 37 -48.09 -65.26 -34.73
CA GLU A 37 -46.67 -64.99 -34.45
C GLU A 37 -46.20 -63.68 -35.10
N ALA A 38 -46.65 -63.39 -36.33
CA ALA A 38 -46.26 -62.16 -37.04
C ALA A 38 -46.69 -60.89 -36.30
N GLU A 39 -47.92 -60.83 -35.80
CA GLU A 39 -48.43 -59.69 -35.02
C GLU A 39 -47.64 -59.52 -33.71
N SER A 40 -47.39 -60.62 -32.99
CA SER A 40 -46.60 -60.59 -31.75
C SER A 40 -45.16 -60.14 -31.99
N ARG A 41 -44.55 -60.56 -33.10
CA ARG A 41 -43.18 -60.17 -33.49
C ARG A 41 -43.11 -58.70 -33.84
N GLU A 42 -44.10 -58.17 -34.57
CA GLU A 42 -44.15 -56.75 -34.90
C GLU A 42 -44.35 -55.89 -33.65
N ALA A 43 -45.19 -56.31 -32.70
CA ALA A 43 -45.36 -55.62 -31.43
C ALA A 43 -44.04 -55.57 -30.63
N LEU A 44 -43.28 -56.66 -30.59
CA LEU A 44 -41.95 -56.70 -29.94
C LEU A 44 -40.94 -55.77 -30.63
N LEU A 45 -40.92 -55.73 -31.97
CA LEU A 45 -40.05 -54.83 -32.72
C LEU A 45 -40.38 -53.36 -32.43
N ARG A 46 -41.67 -52.99 -32.44
CA ARG A 46 -42.10 -51.62 -32.08
C ARG A 46 -41.71 -51.25 -30.65
N GLN A 47 -41.85 -52.18 -29.69
CA GLN A 47 -41.42 -51.94 -28.31
C GLN A 47 -39.90 -51.75 -28.21
N ALA A 48 -39.11 -52.53 -28.95
CA ALA A 48 -37.67 -52.37 -29.00
C ALA A 48 -37.26 -51.00 -29.58
N ASP A 49 -37.89 -50.58 -30.68
CA ASP A 49 -37.66 -49.27 -31.29
C ASP A 49 -38.05 -48.13 -30.35
N GLN A 50 -39.19 -48.25 -29.65
CA GLN A 50 -39.61 -47.27 -28.65
C GLN A 50 -38.60 -47.19 -27.49
N ALA A 51 -38.12 -48.33 -26.98
CA ALA A 51 -37.12 -48.33 -25.92
C ALA A 51 -35.79 -47.69 -26.37
N ILE A 52 -35.40 -47.86 -27.64
CA ILE A 52 -34.24 -47.17 -28.22
C ILE A 52 -34.49 -45.66 -28.29
N TYR A 53 -35.66 -45.25 -28.77
CA TYR A 53 -36.06 -43.86 -28.85
C TYR A 53 -36.05 -43.18 -27.48
N ASP A 54 -36.67 -43.80 -26.48
CA ASP A 54 -36.77 -43.27 -25.12
C ASP A 54 -35.39 -43.13 -24.47
N ARG A 55 -34.50 -44.13 -24.66
CA ARG A 55 -33.11 -44.05 -24.20
C ARG A 55 -32.36 -42.89 -24.87
N ARG A 56 -32.54 -42.71 -26.18
CA ARG A 56 -31.90 -41.62 -26.92
C ARG A 56 -32.42 -40.25 -26.46
N ASN A 57 -33.72 -40.12 -26.28
CA ASN A 57 -34.32 -38.87 -25.82
C ASN A 57 -33.87 -38.53 -24.39
N ALA A 58 -33.84 -39.52 -23.50
CA ALA A 58 -33.30 -39.36 -22.15
C ALA A 58 -31.84 -38.91 -22.17
N ALA A 59 -31.00 -39.50 -23.02
CA ALA A 59 -29.59 -39.09 -23.16
C ALA A 59 -29.45 -37.65 -23.65
N VAL A 60 -30.22 -37.24 -24.65
CA VAL A 60 -30.22 -35.86 -25.16
C VAL A 60 -30.69 -34.86 -24.11
N GLU A 61 -31.73 -35.21 -23.34
CA GLU A 61 -32.23 -34.33 -22.28
C GLU A 61 -31.22 -34.19 -21.13
N GLN A 62 -30.53 -35.28 -20.77
CA GLN A 62 -29.41 -35.19 -19.82
C GLN A 62 -28.28 -34.31 -20.37
N GLU A 63 -27.92 -34.44 -21.65
CA GLU A 63 -26.89 -33.61 -22.26
C GLU A 63 -27.27 -32.11 -22.26
N ARG A 64 -28.53 -31.79 -22.59
CA ARG A 64 -29.06 -30.42 -22.49
C ARG A 64 -28.97 -29.89 -21.07
N ARG A 65 -29.41 -30.69 -20.09
CA ARG A 65 -29.37 -30.31 -18.67
C ARG A 65 -27.94 -30.12 -18.16
N ILE A 66 -26.99 -30.96 -18.59
CA ILE A 66 -25.58 -30.80 -18.25
C ILE A 66 -25.05 -29.49 -18.82
N LYS A 67 -25.27 -29.22 -20.11
CA LYS A 67 -24.83 -27.96 -20.75
C LYS A 67 -25.43 -26.73 -20.10
N GLU A 68 -26.71 -26.77 -19.73
CA GLU A 68 -27.37 -25.67 -19.03
C GLU A 68 -26.74 -25.43 -17.65
N ASN A 69 -26.48 -26.49 -16.88
CA ASN A 69 -25.79 -26.38 -15.60
C ASN A 69 -24.35 -25.86 -15.75
N GLU A 70 -23.63 -26.29 -16.79
CA GLU A 70 -22.28 -25.80 -17.10
C GLU A 70 -22.31 -24.29 -17.40
N LEU A 71 -23.22 -23.84 -18.27
CA LEU A 71 -23.39 -22.43 -18.61
C LEU A 71 -23.78 -21.60 -17.36
N ASN A 72 -24.72 -22.09 -16.54
CA ASN A 72 -25.09 -21.43 -15.29
C ASN A 72 -23.91 -21.34 -14.32
N THR A 73 -23.08 -22.38 -14.26
CA THR A 73 -21.86 -22.39 -13.44
C THR A 73 -20.85 -21.37 -13.96
N GLU A 74 -20.67 -21.28 -15.28
CA GLU A 74 -19.78 -20.31 -15.92
C GLU A 74 -20.23 -18.87 -15.65
N ILE A 75 -21.54 -18.59 -15.80
CA ILE A 75 -22.13 -17.29 -15.47
C ILE A 75 -21.87 -16.95 -13.99
N ALA A 76 -22.14 -17.87 -13.07
CA ALA A 76 -21.91 -17.66 -11.64
C ALA A 76 -20.42 -17.40 -11.31
N VAL A 77 -19.50 -18.06 -12.01
CA VAL A 77 -18.05 -17.83 -11.87
C VAL A 77 -17.68 -16.44 -12.37
N GLU A 78 -18.16 -16.02 -13.54
CA GLU A 78 -17.87 -14.68 -14.08
C GLU A 78 -18.49 -13.55 -13.25
N GLU A 79 -19.70 -13.75 -12.73
CA GLU A 79 -20.32 -12.82 -11.77
C GLU A 79 -19.48 -12.68 -10.50
N LYS A 80 -19.04 -13.81 -9.91
CA LYS A 80 -18.14 -13.75 -8.75
C LYS A 80 -16.81 -13.09 -9.08
N LYS A 81 -16.22 -13.34 -10.25
CA LYS A 81 -15.00 -12.65 -10.68
C LYS A 81 -15.22 -11.15 -10.84
N ARG A 82 -16.37 -10.73 -11.37
CA ARG A 82 -16.75 -9.31 -11.46
C ARG A 82 -16.85 -8.70 -10.07
N GLN A 83 -17.58 -9.33 -9.15
CA GLN A 83 -17.69 -8.88 -7.75
C GLN A 83 -16.30 -8.75 -7.09
N ILE A 84 -15.44 -9.76 -7.23
CA ILE A 84 -14.07 -9.71 -6.70
C ILE A 84 -13.28 -8.52 -7.27
N ARG A 85 -13.41 -8.24 -8.57
CA ARG A 85 -12.74 -7.09 -9.21
C ARG A 85 -13.28 -5.77 -8.67
N GLU A 86 -14.60 -5.63 -8.55
CA GLU A 86 -15.24 -4.42 -8.02
C GLU A 86 -14.80 -4.17 -6.56
N THR A 87 -14.85 -5.20 -5.70
CA THR A 87 -14.39 -5.10 -4.31
C THR A 87 -12.89 -4.79 -4.22
N LYS A 88 -12.05 -5.34 -5.11
CA LYS A 88 -10.62 -5.00 -5.15
C LYS A 88 -10.40 -3.53 -5.50
N VAL A 89 -11.05 -3.03 -6.54
CA VAL A 89 -10.94 -1.62 -6.95
C VAL A 89 -11.42 -0.69 -5.84
N GLU A 90 -12.53 -1.01 -5.18
CA GLU A 90 -13.03 -0.25 -4.03
C GLU A 90 -12.04 -0.26 -2.86
N ALA A 91 -11.45 -1.42 -2.54
CA ALA A 91 -10.42 -1.53 -1.52
C ALA A 91 -9.16 -0.72 -1.88
N ASP A 92 -8.71 -0.76 -3.13
CA ASP A 92 -7.55 -0.01 -3.61
C ASP A 92 -7.81 1.51 -3.52
N LEU A 93 -8.98 1.97 -3.96
CA LEU A 93 -9.43 3.37 -3.80
C LEU A 93 -9.48 3.78 -2.32
N ALA A 94 -9.99 2.93 -1.44
CA ALA A 94 -10.03 3.20 0.00
C ALA A 94 -8.62 3.31 0.61
N VAL A 95 -7.65 2.52 0.12
CA VAL A 95 -6.24 2.64 0.52
C VAL A 95 -5.63 3.93 0.00
N GLU A 96 -5.82 4.25 -1.27
CA GLU A 96 -5.26 5.45 -1.90
C GLU A 96 -5.78 6.73 -1.25
N THR A 97 -7.09 6.81 -1.00
CA THR A 97 -7.72 7.95 -0.30
C THR A 97 -7.18 8.11 1.12
N LYS A 98 -7.04 7.02 1.89
CA LYS A 98 -6.40 7.08 3.22
C LYS A 98 -4.95 7.54 3.14
N GLN A 99 -4.18 7.07 2.15
CA GLN A 99 -2.81 7.52 1.96
C GLN A 99 -2.73 9.00 1.61
N GLN A 100 -3.66 9.50 0.78
CA GLN A 100 -3.76 10.92 0.48
C GLN A 100 -4.05 11.73 1.74
N GLN A 101 -5.02 11.31 2.56
CA GLN A 101 -5.33 11.97 3.83
C GLN A 101 -4.12 12.00 4.78
N ILE A 102 -3.35 10.90 4.85
CA ILE A 102 -2.11 10.86 5.64
C ILE A 102 -1.09 11.87 5.10
N ARG A 103 -0.89 11.94 3.78
CA ARG A 103 0.04 12.90 3.16
C ARG A 103 -0.40 14.34 3.41
N GLU A 104 -1.68 14.66 3.30
CA GLU A 104 -2.24 15.98 3.60
C GLU A 104 -2.07 16.34 5.08
N ALA A 105 -2.35 15.40 5.98
CA ALA A 105 -2.13 15.58 7.42
C ALA A 105 -0.65 15.81 7.75
N GLN A 106 0.26 15.05 7.13
CA GLN A 106 1.71 15.24 7.29
C GLN A 106 2.17 16.60 6.77
N LEU A 107 1.74 17.00 5.58
CA LEU A 107 2.09 18.29 4.99
C LEU A 107 1.57 19.45 5.86
N SER A 108 0.32 19.39 6.32
CA SER A 108 -0.23 20.40 7.23
C SER A 108 0.51 20.45 8.57
N GLY A 109 0.99 19.30 9.07
CA GLY A 109 1.88 19.24 10.23
C GLY A 109 3.21 19.93 9.98
N GLN A 110 3.86 19.66 8.84
CA GLN A 110 5.12 20.28 8.45
C GLN A 110 4.99 21.80 8.26
N ILE A 111 3.92 22.27 7.60
CA ILE A 111 3.65 23.71 7.44
C ILE A 111 3.54 24.38 8.81
N ARG A 112 2.79 23.78 9.75
CA ARG A 112 2.66 24.32 11.11
C ARG A 112 4.00 24.39 11.83
N LEU A 113 4.81 23.33 11.74
CA LEU A 113 6.15 23.32 12.34
C LEU A 113 7.07 24.39 11.73
N GLU A 114 7.02 24.58 10.41
CA GLU A 114 7.81 25.62 9.74
C GLU A 114 7.35 27.03 10.11
N ASP A 115 6.04 27.25 10.25
CA ASP A 115 5.53 28.54 10.71
C ASP A 115 5.90 28.82 12.17
N GLU A 116 5.86 27.82 13.05
CA GLU A 116 6.37 27.92 14.42
C GLU A 116 7.87 28.23 14.44
N ARG A 117 8.67 27.57 13.58
CA ARG A 117 10.11 27.86 13.43
C ARG A 117 10.36 29.30 12.99
N LYS A 118 9.62 29.80 11.99
CA LYS A 118 9.72 31.20 11.55
C LYS A 118 9.43 32.17 12.69
N ARG A 119 8.38 31.92 13.47
CA ARG A 119 8.05 32.73 14.65
C ARG A 119 9.14 32.69 15.71
N LEU A 120 9.70 31.51 15.98
CA LEU A 120 10.81 31.35 16.91
C LEU A 120 12.05 32.13 16.46
N VAL A 121 12.43 32.03 15.18
CA VAL A 121 13.57 32.76 14.61
C VAL A 121 13.36 34.28 14.68
N ALA A 122 12.15 34.76 14.38
CA ALA A 122 11.81 36.18 14.53
C ALA A 122 11.97 36.64 15.99
N ALA A 123 11.40 35.89 16.94
CA ALA A 123 11.54 36.19 18.36
C ALA A 123 13.00 36.15 18.85
N GLN A 124 13.81 35.21 18.35
CA GLN A 124 15.24 35.15 18.64
C GLN A 124 16.00 36.35 18.08
N ALA A 125 15.68 36.79 16.85
CA ALA A 125 16.28 37.97 16.26
C ALA A 125 15.95 39.24 17.05
N ASP A 126 14.70 39.38 17.49
CA ASP A 126 14.26 40.52 18.32
C ASP A 126 14.93 40.49 19.70
N ASN A 127 15.02 39.32 20.34
CA ASN A 127 15.74 39.15 21.61
C ASN A 127 17.23 39.48 21.46
N ALA A 128 17.88 39.02 20.38
CA ALA A 128 19.29 39.31 20.13
C ALA A 128 19.55 40.80 19.91
N ARG A 129 18.66 41.51 19.19
CA ARG A 129 18.71 42.97 19.04
C ARG A 129 18.58 43.67 20.39
N ALA A 130 17.55 43.34 21.17
CA ALA A 130 17.33 43.93 22.48
C ALA A 130 18.52 43.70 23.43
N GLN A 131 19.14 42.51 23.38
CA GLN A 131 20.34 42.21 24.14
C GLN A 131 21.55 43.02 23.68
N ALA A 132 21.77 43.16 22.36
CA ALA A 132 22.85 43.97 21.81
C ALA A 132 22.68 45.47 22.14
N ASP A 133 21.45 45.97 22.09
CA ASP A 133 21.12 47.34 22.48
C ASP A 133 21.39 47.58 23.98
N ALA A 134 20.98 46.63 24.83
CA ALA A 134 21.25 46.69 26.27
C ALA A 134 22.76 46.65 26.58
N GLN A 135 23.52 45.80 25.88
CA GLN A 135 24.99 45.73 26.00
C GLN A 135 25.66 47.03 25.53
N SER A 136 25.21 47.58 24.40
CA SER A 136 25.73 48.85 23.87
C SER A 136 25.47 49.98 24.86
N TYR A 137 24.26 50.06 25.41
CA TYR A 137 23.92 51.04 26.45
C TYR A 137 24.79 50.87 27.71
N ALA A 138 25.00 49.64 28.18
CA ALA A 138 25.83 49.37 29.35
C ALA A 138 27.30 49.79 29.13
N ILE A 139 27.87 49.45 27.96
CA ILE A 139 29.21 49.86 27.57
C ILE A 139 29.29 51.38 27.47
N GLU A 140 28.34 52.03 26.78
CA GLU A 140 28.32 53.49 26.64
C GLU A 140 28.22 54.18 28.01
N ALA A 141 27.34 53.72 28.89
CA ALA A 141 27.20 54.24 30.25
C ALA A 141 28.49 54.07 31.06
N SER A 142 29.21 52.96 30.89
CA SER A 142 30.49 52.72 31.57
C SER A 142 31.64 53.58 31.04
N LEU A 143 31.64 53.90 29.74
CA LEU A 143 32.67 54.71 29.09
C LEU A 143 32.37 56.22 29.15
N ARG A 144 31.12 56.61 29.44
CA ARG A 144 30.69 58.01 29.53
C ARG A 144 31.53 58.84 30.51
N PRO A 145 31.90 58.37 31.72
CA PRO A 145 32.81 59.09 32.60
C PRO A 145 34.22 59.27 32.00
N LEU A 146 34.72 58.26 31.26
CA LEU A 146 36.04 58.31 30.61
C LEU A 146 36.05 59.28 29.43
N SER A 147 34.94 59.41 28.71
CA SER A 147 34.81 60.37 27.60
C SER A 147 34.91 61.85 28.02
N GLN A 148 34.77 62.14 29.32
CA GLN A 148 34.91 63.48 29.90
C GLN A 148 36.33 63.75 30.44
N ILE A 149 37.21 62.77 30.41
CA ILE A 149 38.62 62.90 30.81
C ILE A 149 39.43 63.41 29.62
N ASP A 150 40.40 64.29 29.86
CA ASP A 150 41.33 64.80 28.83
C ASP A 150 42.03 63.62 28.12
N PRO A 151 42.07 63.60 26.77
CA PRO A 151 42.75 62.56 26.00
C PRO A 151 44.19 62.27 26.47
N SER A 152 44.89 63.30 26.95
CA SER A 152 46.26 63.19 27.46
C SER A 152 46.35 62.33 28.73
N LEU A 153 45.34 62.37 29.59
CA LEU A 153 45.26 61.55 30.81
C LEU A 153 44.85 60.10 30.52
N LEU A 154 44.02 59.88 29.50
CA LEU A 154 43.67 58.54 29.04
C LEU A 154 44.87 57.81 28.43
N GLU A 155 45.71 58.52 27.67
CA GLU A 155 46.97 57.98 27.14
C GLU A 155 47.92 57.54 28.28
N VAL A 156 48.03 58.33 29.35
CA VAL A 156 48.87 57.99 30.52
C VAL A 156 48.33 56.78 31.28
N LEU A 157 47.01 56.65 31.46
CA LEU A 157 46.39 55.49 32.12
C LEU A 157 46.49 54.21 31.27
N ALA A 158 46.37 54.33 29.94
CA ALA A 158 46.59 53.23 29.00
C ALA A 158 48.06 52.78 29.03
N VAL A 159 49.01 53.71 29.12
CA VAL A 159 50.45 53.42 29.25
C VAL A 159 50.77 52.69 30.56
N GLN A 160 50.09 52.99 31.66
CA GLN A 160 50.30 52.30 32.95
C GLN A 160 49.85 50.83 32.95
N SER A 161 48.85 50.50 32.11
CA SER A 161 48.26 49.16 32.00
C SER A 161 48.75 48.36 30.79
N ALA A 162 49.53 49.00 29.89
CA ALA A 162 50.04 48.39 28.67
C ALA A 162 51.35 47.60 28.91
N GLU A 163 51.52 46.54 28.14
CA GLU A 163 52.75 45.75 28.15
C GLU A 163 53.97 46.62 27.77
N PRO A 164 55.17 46.36 28.33
CA PRO A 164 56.38 47.16 28.10
C PRO A 164 56.71 47.40 26.61
N ARG A 165 56.39 46.44 25.74
CA ARG A 165 56.56 46.55 24.28
C ARG A 165 55.63 47.58 23.64
N LEU A 166 54.38 47.63 24.09
CA LEU A 166 53.41 48.60 23.61
C LEU A 166 53.82 50.01 24.05
N MET A 167 54.31 50.15 25.28
CA MET A 167 54.86 51.40 25.82
C MET A 167 56.05 51.92 25.00
N VAL A 168 56.99 51.03 24.66
CA VAL A 168 58.13 51.38 23.79
C VAL A 168 57.65 51.78 22.38
N SER A 169 56.71 51.03 21.81
CA SER A 169 56.16 51.33 20.48
C SER A 169 55.46 52.70 20.44
N MET A 170 54.73 53.06 21.50
CA MET A 170 54.11 54.39 21.64
C MET A 170 55.16 55.50 21.79
N ALA A 171 56.22 55.28 22.58
CA ALA A 171 57.32 56.22 22.72
C ALA A 171 58.07 56.44 21.39
N LEU A 172 58.33 55.39 20.62
CA LEU A 172 58.91 55.49 19.27
C LEU A 172 58.00 56.26 18.31
N LYS A 173 56.68 56.07 18.39
CA LYS A 173 55.71 56.83 17.58
C LYS A 173 55.70 58.32 17.92
N GLU A 174 55.80 58.68 19.20
CA GLU A 174 55.90 60.09 19.64
C GLU A 174 57.24 60.73 19.26
N ILE A 175 58.34 59.99 19.37
CA ILE A 175 59.66 60.41 18.86
C ILE A 175 59.60 60.63 17.35
N ALA A 176 58.94 59.74 16.61
CA ALA A 176 58.76 59.87 15.17
C ALA A 176 57.86 61.06 14.78
N ARG A 177 56.78 61.33 15.52
CA ARG A 177 55.92 62.51 15.32
C ARG A 177 56.67 63.82 15.55
N ASN A 178 57.57 63.85 16.52
CA ASN A 178 58.43 64.99 16.81
C ASN A 178 59.79 64.93 16.10
N ALA A 179 59.99 64.01 15.16
CA ALA A 179 61.29 63.79 14.50
C ALA A 179 61.82 65.01 13.76
N SER A 180 60.93 65.92 13.32
CA SER A 180 61.34 67.21 12.74
C SER A 180 62.08 68.14 13.71
N LYS A 181 61.97 67.90 15.02
CA LYS A 181 62.69 68.62 16.09
C LYS A 181 63.90 67.84 16.62
N ILE A 182 64.13 66.62 16.15
CA ILE A 182 65.18 65.71 16.63
C ILE A 182 66.20 65.55 15.50
N GLY A 183 67.39 66.16 15.64
CA GLY A 183 68.38 66.23 14.56
C GLY A 183 68.97 64.88 14.13
N GLN A 184 69.41 64.05 15.09
CA GLN A 184 69.92 62.70 14.84
C GLN A 184 69.57 61.80 16.03
N LEU A 185 68.90 60.67 15.77
CA LEU A 185 68.61 59.63 16.76
C LEU A 185 69.45 58.39 16.42
N ASN A 186 70.40 58.06 17.29
CA ASN A 186 71.22 56.86 17.15
C ASN A 186 70.63 55.73 18.01
N ILE A 187 70.13 54.68 17.35
CA ILE A 187 69.61 53.49 18.01
C ILE A 187 70.65 52.38 17.86
N SER A 188 71.14 51.83 18.97
CA SER A 188 72.12 50.75 18.94
C SER A 188 71.49 49.41 18.54
N PRO A 189 72.20 48.53 17.82
CA PRO A 189 71.70 47.20 17.46
C PRO A 189 71.27 46.35 18.66
N ASP A 190 72.03 46.40 19.77
CA ASP A 190 71.69 45.70 21.01
C ASP A 190 70.36 46.15 21.63
N LEU A 191 70.05 47.46 21.56
CA LEU A 191 68.81 48.00 22.10
C LEU A 191 67.62 47.56 21.24
N LEU A 192 67.78 47.55 19.92
CA LEU A 192 66.77 47.02 18.99
C LEU A 192 66.52 45.54 19.23
N GLU A 193 67.57 44.76 19.44
CA GLU A 193 67.48 43.33 19.70
C GLU A 193 66.78 43.05 21.04
N ALA A 194 67.12 43.79 22.09
CA ALA A 194 66.46 43.71 23.39
C ALA A 194 64.96 44.05 23.34
N LEU A 195 64.56 44.98 22.46
CA LEU A 195 63.16 45.37 22.28
C LEU A 195 62.37 44.38 21.39
N MET A 196 63.03 43.76 20.41
CA MET A 196 62.43 42.77 19.50
C MET A 196 62.33 41.36 20.10
N ARG A 197 63.05 41.07 21.19
CA ARG A 197 63.06 39.75 21.85
C ARG A 197 61.77 39.48 22.64
N GLU A 198 61.03 38.43 22.29
CA GLU A 198 59.73 38.09 22.92
C GLU A 198 59.91 37.85 24.42
N PRO A 199 59.01 38.38 25.29
CA PRO A 199 59.00 37.93 26.67
C PRO A 199 58.56 36.46 26.67
N ALA A 200 59.41 35.59 27.20
CA ALA A 200 58.99 34.23 27.52
C ALA A 200 57.78 34.31 28.46
N ALA A 201 56.72 33.58 28.13
CA ALA A 201 55.54 33.45 28.97
C ALA A 201 55.97 33.10 30.41
N SER A 202 55.81 34.05 31.33
CA SER A 202 55.90 33.77 32.75
C SER A 202 54.64 33.01 33.12
N GLY A 203 54.73 31.69 33.11
CA GLY A 203 53.67 30.81 33.55
C GLY A 203 53.42 30.99 35.04
N ARG A 204 52.20 31.44 35.37
CA ARG A 204 51.35 30.94 36.45
C ARG A 204 49.92 31.37 36.22
#